data_AF-B6QS94-F1
#
_entry.id   AF-B6QS94-F1
#
_cell.length_a   1.000
_cell.length_b   1.000
_cell.length_c   1.000
_cell.angle_alpha   90.00
_cell.angle_beta   90.00
_cell.angle_gamma   90.00
#
_symmetry.space_group_name_H-M   'P 1'
#
loop_
_entity.id
_entity.type
_entity.pdbx_description
1 polymer ?
#
loop_
_entity_poly.entity_id
_entity_poly.type
_entity_poly.pdbx_seq_one_letter_code
_entity_poly.pdbx_strand_id
1 'polypeptide(L)'
;MIFKRHVTVVHRPFIIYKVVSWSTAPFSFTDLTMSKVLANFVQKAKAIKNAPSKFTSSVAEGNRIVPSRTKDADFQLRIDAGHYDAETKRLNVVLQVNSQAKSPVLKDYVKKSTTHGKLATASFDTSADDKQAEYERVLAELEEEGKKSLG
;
A
#
# COMPACT_ATOMS: atom_id res chain seq x y z
N MET A 1 -0.42 33.76 -12.11
CA MET A 1 -0.89 35.02 -12.74
C MET A 1 -1.57 35.88 -11.68
N ILE A 2 -1.04 37.11 -11.49
CA ILE A 2 -1.60 38.32 -10.86
C ILE A 2 -2.10 38.22 -9.39
N PHE A 3 -1.25 38.66 -8.45
CA PHE A 3 -1.65 39.05 -7.09
C PHE A 3 -1.93 40.56 -7.04
N LYS A 4 -3.15 40.96 -6.67
CA LYS A 4 -3.45 42.35 -6.28
C LYS A 4 -2.97 42.56 -4.83
N ARG A 5 -1.98 43.42 -4.65
CA ARG A 5 -1.52 43.90 -3.34
C ARG A 5 -2.37 45.10 -2.93
N HIS A 6 -3.00 45.03 -1.76
CA HIS A 6 -3.42 46.23 -1.04
C HIS A 6 -2.35 46.53 0.01
N VAL A 7 -1.76 47.72 -0.08
CA VAL A 7 -0.68 48.19 0.79
C VAL A 7 -1.27 49.23 1.72
N THR A 8 -1.30 48.94 3.01
CA THR A 8 -1.46 49.98 4.04
C THR A 8 -0.12 50.12 4.75
N VAL A 9 0.54 51.25 4.52
CA VAL A 9 1.80 51.60 5.20
C VAL A 9 1.46 52.20 6.56
N VAL A 10 1.96 51.56 7.62
CA VAL A 10 2.08 52.22 8.93
C VAL A 10 3.57 52.20 9.28
N HIS A 11 4.18 53.39 9.26
CA HIS A 11 5.54 53.64 9.71
C HIS A 11 5.58 53.67 11.24
N ARG A 12 6.40 52.81 11.85
CA ARG A 12 7.24 53.15 13.00
C ARG A 12 8.32 52.09 13.26
N PRO A 13 9.48 52.48 13.83
CA PRO A 13 10.73 51.76 13.70
C PRO A 13 10.97 50.90 14.93
N PHE A 14 10.73 49.60 14.83
CA PHE A 14 11.31 48.64 15.75
C PHE A 14 11.39 47.31 15.01
N ILE A 15 12.53 46.65 15.09
CA ILE A 15 12.87 45.44 14.34
C ILE A 15 11.88 44.34 14.75
N ILE A 16 10.88 44.09 13.89
CA ILE A 16 9.96 42.96 14.02
C ILE A 16 10.64 41.77 13.35
N TYR A 17 11.17 40.85 14.15
CA TYR A 17 11.49 39.51 13.64
C TYR A 17 10.17 38.89 13.16
N LYS A 18 10.05 38.67 11.85
CA LYS A 18 8.99 37.84 11.28
C LYS A 18 9.23 36.40 11.76
N VAL A 19 8.50 35.97 12.78
CA VAL A 19 8.32 34.54 13.05
C VAL A 19 7.49 33.99 11.90
N VAL A 20 8.16 33.39 10.91
CA VAL A 20 7.51 32.56 9.92
C VAL A 20 7.11 31.28 10.65
N SER A 21 5.84 31.17 11.01
CA SER A 21 5.27 29.91 11.46
C SER A 21 5.14 29.01 10.23
N TRP A 22 6.09 28.09 10.08
CA TRP A 22 5.95 26.98 9.15
C TRP A 22 4.99 26.01 9.84
N SER A 23 3.79 25.83 9.28
CA SER A 23 2.99 24.66 9.62
C SER A 23 3.68 23.45 8.99
N THR A 24 4.71 22.93 9.66
CA THR A 24 5.18 21.57 9.42
C THR A 24 4.06 20.67 9.89
N ALA A 25 3.26 20.17 8.95
CA ALA A 25 2.48 18.97 9.17
C ALA A 25 3.42 17.94 9.81
N PRO A 26 3.05 17.29 10.93
CA PRO A 26 3.90 16.29 11.54
C PRO A 26 4.08 15.17 10.51
N PHE A 27 5.24 15.14 9.86
CA PHE A 27 5.64 13.98 9.06
C PHE A 27 5.87 12.87 10.07
N SER A 28 4.85 12.03 10.25
CA SER A 28 4.91 10.99 11.26
C SER A 28 6.00 10.01 10.85
N PHE A 29 6.94 9.72 11.75
CA PHE A 29 7.97 8.70 11.55
C PHE A 29 7.36 7.31 11.21
N THR A 30 6.06 7.13 11.47
CA THR A 30 5.29 5.96 11.06
C THR A 30 5.15 5.84 9.54
N ASP A 31 4.99 6.95 8.80
CA ASP A 31 4.70 6.89 7.35
C ASP A 31 5.92 6.39 6.56
N LEU A 32 7.12 6.81 6.99
CA LEU A 32 8.39 6.38 6.40
C LEU A 32 8.72 4.90 6.69
N THR A 33 8.23 4.34 7.79
CA THR A 33 8.46 2.93 8.12
C THR A 33 7.45 2.01 7.43
N MET A 34 6.21 2.47 7.25
CA MET A 34 5.13 1.72 6.61
C MET A 34 5.29 1.61 5.09
N SER A 35 5.66 2.72 4.43
CA SER A 35 6.00 2.72 3.01
C SER A 35 7.15 1.74 2.71
N LYS A 36 8.13 1.62 3.61
CA LYS A 36 9.25 0.66 3.48
C LYS A 36 8.81 -0.79 3.61
N VAL A 37 7.84 -1.10 4.48
CA VAL A 37 7.34 -2.48 4.63
C VAL A 37 6.59 -2.93 3.37
N LEU A 38 5.76 -2.06 2.80
CA LEU A 38 5.07 -2.32 1.54
C LEU A 38 6.06 -2.46 0.38
N ALA A 39 6.99 -1.51 0.23
CA ALA A 39 8.02 -1.58 -0.82
C ALA A 39 8.88 -2.85 -0.70
N ASN A 40 9.30 -3.22 0.52
CA ASN A 40 10.03 -4.47 0.75
C ASN A 40 9.19 -5.71 0.40
N PHE A 41 7.90 -5.69 0.69
CA PHE A 41 7.00 -6.78 0.31
C PHE A 41 6.89 -6.89 -1.22
N VAL A 42 6.68 -5.78 -1.92
CA VAL A 42 6.62 -5.74 -3.40
C VAL A 42 7.92 -6.29 -4.01
N GLN A 43 9.08 -5.84 -3.52
CA GLN A 43 10.38 -6.33 -3.98
C GLN A 43 10.52 -7.85 -3.77
N LYS A 44 10.15 -8.36 -2.59
CA LYS A 44 10.15 -9.80 -2.32
C LYS A 44 9.15 -10.56 -3.17
N ALA A 45 7.98 -9.98 -3.45
CA ALA A 45 6.93 -10.58 -4.25
C ALA A 45 7.37 -10.71 -5.73
N LYS A 46 7.97 -9.65 -6.28
CA LYS A 46 8.61 -9.65 -7.61
C LYS A 46 9.74 -10.68 -7.73
N ALA A 47 10.50 -10.92 -6.66
CA ALA A 47 11.59 -11.90 -6.66
C ALA A 47 11.13 -13.38 -6.69
N ILE A 48 9.83 -13.66 -6.56
CA ILE A 48 9.30 -15.03 -6.61
C ILE A 48 9.13 -15.44 -8.07
N LYS A 49 10.05 -16.29 -8.56
CA LYS A 49 10.16 -16.76 -9.96
C LYS A 49 8.91 -17.38 -10.61
N ASN A 50 7.83 -17.61 -9.87
CA ASN A 50 6.56 -18.17 -10.37
C ASN A 50 5.33 -17.54 -9.69
N ALA A 51 5.44 -16.33 -9.13
CA ALA A 51 4.31 -15.69 -8.48
C ALA A 51 3.14 -15.38 -9.44
N PRO A 52 3.35 -14.80 -10.64
CA PRO A 52 2.24 -14.49 -11.55
C PRO A 52 1.42 -15.72 -11.94
N SER A 53 2.07 -16.86 -12.16
CA SER A 53 1.42 -18.12 -12.56
C SER A 53 0.48 -18.68 -11.50
N LYS A 54 0.52 -18.17 -10.26
CA LYS A 54 -0.40 -18.57 -9.17
C LYS A 54 -1.71 -17.80 -9.18
N PHE A 55 -1.79 -16.69 -9.92
CA PHE A 55 -3.01 -15.91 -10.09
C PHE A 55 -3.82 -16.58 -11.19
N THR A 56 -4.74 -17.46 -10.79
CA THR A 56 -5.55 -18.26 -11.70
C THR A 56 -7.01 -18.25 -11.27
N SER A 57 -7.92 -18.51 -12.21
CA SER A 57 -9.36 -18.62 -11.96
C SER A 57 -9.74 -19.77 -11.02
N SER A 58 -8.86 -20.74 -10.84
CA SER A 58 -9.10 -21.93 -9.99
C SER A 58 -8.76 -21.70 -8.52
N VAL A 59 -8.13 -20.57 -8.16
CA VAL A 59 -7.83 -20.29 -6.76
C VAL A 59 -9.12 -19.91 -6.04
N ALA A 60 -9.52 -20.71 -5.05
CA ALA A 60 -10.70 -20.40 -4.26
C ALA A 60 -10.54 -19.08 -3.50
N GLU A 61 -11.64 -18.34 -3.35
CA GLU A 61 -11.68 -17.11 -2.60
C GLU A 61 -11.21 -17.32 -1.14
N GLY A 62 -10.43 -16.38 -0.62
CA GLY A 62 -9.77 -16.44 0.68
C GLY A 62 -8.48 -17.28 0.69
N ASN A 63 -8.15 -18.01 -0.39
CA ASN A 63 -6.90 -18.75 -0.43
C ASN A 63 -5.70 -17.84 -0.69
N ARG A 64 -4.66 -18.09 0.08
CA ARG A 64 -3.39 -17.40 -0.07
C ARG A 64 -2.67 -17.74 -1.36
N ILE A 65 -2.28 -16.70 -2.11
CA ILE A 65 -1.52 -16.81 -3.36
C ILE A 65 -0.02 -16.59 -3.09
N VAL A 66 0.32 -15.51 -2.39
CA VAL A 66 1.70 -15.08 -2.10
C VAL A 66 1.83 -14.63 -0.66
N PRO A 67 2.90 -14.98 0.08
CA PRO A 67 3.96 -15.93 -0.27
C PRO A 67 3.47 -17.38 -0.12
N SER A 68 4.30 -18.38 -0.43
CA SER A 68 3.98 -19.78 -0.06
C SER A 68 3.78 -19.90 1.46
N ARG A 69 2.87 -20.76 1.93
CA ARG A 69 2.68 -21.08 3.35
C ARG A 69 3.98 -21.52 4.03
N THR A 70 4.90 -22.13 3.30
CA THR A 70 6.21 -22.57 3.81
C THR A 70 7.19 -21.44 4.11
N LYS A 71 6.99 -20.24 3.56
CA LYS A 71 7.85 -19.07 3.80
C LYS A 71 7.15 -17.99 4.61
N ASP A 72 6.11 -18.34 5.36
CA ASP A 72 5.23 -17.36 5.99
C ASP A 72 5.94 -16.41 6.95
N ALA A 73 6.84 -16.95 7.77
CA ALA A 73 7.56 -16.22 8.80
C ALA A 73 8.49 -15.11 8.25
N ASP A 74 8.85 -15.19 6.97
CA ASP A 74 9.76 -14.24 6.31
C ASP A 74 9.04 -13.00 5.75
N PHE A 75 7.70 -13.01 5.76
CA PHE A 75 6.87 -11.99 5.15
C PHE A 75 5.90 -11.38 6.14
N GLN A 76 5.88 -10.06 6.18
CA GLN A 76 4.97 -9.32 7.07
C GLN A 76 3.59 -9.09 6.45
N LEU A 77 3.46 -9.26 5.14
CA LEU A 77 2.22 -9.11 4.38
C LEU A 77 1.99 -10.35 3.52
N ARG A 78 0.75 -10.55 3.07
CA ARG A 78 0.34 -11.61 2.16
C ARG A 78 -0.70 -11.11 1.16
N ILE A 79 -0.76 -11.77 0.01
CA ILE A 79 -1.79 -11.59 -1.02
C ILE A 79 -2.65 -12.85 -1.03
N ASP A 80 -3.92 -12.66 -0.76
CA ASP A 80 -4.95 -13.70 -0.81
C ASP A 80 -5.85 -13.49 -2.04
N ALA A 81 -6.39 -14.57 -2.57
CA ALA A 81 -7.38 -14.54 -3.63
C ALA A 81 -8.69 -13.99 -3.07
N GLY A 82 -9.27 -13.03 -3.77
CA GLY A 82 -10.64 -12.59 -3.59
C GLY A 82 -11.55 -13.27 -4.60
N HIS A 83 -12.63 -12.59 -4.92
CA HIS A 83 -13.60 -13.04 -5.91
C HIS A 83 -13.00 -13.10 -7.33
N TYR A 84 -13.26 -14.18 -8.05
CA TYR A 84 -12.97 -14.30 -9.48
C TYR A 84 -14.23 -14.02 -10.30
N ASP A 85 -14.14 -13.03 -11.18
CA ASP A 85 -15.18 -12.72 -12.16
C ASP A 85 -14.89 -13.47 -13.47
N ALA A 86 -15.77 -14.40 -13.81
CA ALA A 86 -15.66 -15.22 -15.01
C ALA A 86 -15.98 -14.47 -16.31
N GLU A 87 -16.77 -13.39 -16.25
CA GLU A 87 -17.14 -12.59 -17.41
C GLU A 87 -15.97 -11.71 -17.85
N THR A 88 -15.33 -11.05 -16.89
CA THR A 88 -14.18 -10.16 -17.16
C THR A 88 -12.84 -10.88 -17.08
N LYS A 89 -12.82 -12.14 -16.64
CA LYS A 89 -11.61 -12.96 -16.37
C LYS A 89 -10.67 -12.32 -15.36
N ARG A 90 -11.19 -11.50 -14.46
CA ARG A 90 -10.41 -10.78 -13.44
C ARG A 90 -10.51 -11.47 -12.10
N LEU A 91 -9.36 -11.74 -11.50
CA LEU A 91 -9.23 -12.21 -10.13
C LEU A 91 -9.01 -11.00 -9.22
N ASN A 92 -9.96 -10.70 -8.36
CA ASN A 92 -9.71 -9.77 -7.27
C ASN A 92 -8.72 -10.39 -6.30
N VAL A 93 -7.79 -9.59 -5.82
CA VAL A 93 -6.77 -10.00 -4.85
C VAL A 93 -6.71 -9.02 -3.71
N VAL A 94 -6.40 -9.54 -2.53
CA VAL A 94 -6.45 -8.80 -1.29
C VAL A 94 -5.07 -8.79 -0.65
N LEU A 95 -4.49 -7.61 -0.47
CA LEU A 95 -3.31 -7.43 0.36
C LEU A 95 -3.75 -7.39 1.82
N GLN A 96 -3.22 -8.31 2.62
CA GLN A 96 -3.51 -8.42 4.05
C GLN A 96 -2.22 -8.41 4.87
N VAL A 97 -2.32 -7.91 6.09
CA VAL A 97 -1.27 -8.09 7.09
C VAL A 97 -1.19 -9.56 7.48
N ASN A 98 0.02 -10.10 7.51
CA ASN A 98 0.24 -11.46 7.97
C ASN A 98 0.06 -11.54 9.49
N SER A 99 -0.55 -12.60 10.01
CA SER A 99 -0.70 -12.80 11.46
C SER A 99 0.66 -12.93 12.17
N GLN A 100 1.69 -13.39 11.44
CA GLN A 100 3.07 -13.47 11.91
C GLN A 100 3.86 -12.16 11.76
N ALA A 101 3.22 -11.06 11.35
CA ALA A 101 3.89 -9.77 11.19
C ALA A 101 4.58 -9.35 12.50
N LYS A 102 5.88 -9.06 12.42
CA LYS A 102 6.69 -8.65 13.58
C LYS A 102 6.68 -7.13 13.79
N SER A 103 6.34 -6.35 12.77
CA SER A 103 6.29 -4.89 12.87
C SER A 103 5.21 -4.47 13.86
N PRO A 104 5.56 -3.66 14.88
CA PRO A 104 4.58 -3.15 15.84
C PRO A 104 3.50 -2.33 15.16
N VAL A 105 3.84 -1.59 14.10
CA VAL A 105 2.88 -0.75 13.39
C VAL A 105 1.84 -1.57 12.62
N LEU A 106 2.25 -2.68 12.01
CA LEU A 106 1.31 -3.61 11.36
C LEU A 106 0.42 -4.31 12.39
N LYS A 107 0.95 -4.67 13.55
CA LYS A 107 0.15 -5.23 14.65
C LYS A 107 -0.88 -4.23 15.14
N ASP A 108 -0.50 -2.96 15.29
CA ASP A 108 -1.42 -1.92 15.72
C ASP A 108 -2.47 -1.61 14.65
N TYR A 109 -2.13 -1.68 13.37
CA TYR A 109 -3.10 -1.61 12.28
C TYR A 109 -4.12 -2.75 12.35
N VAL A 110 -3.67 -4.00 12.49
CA VAL A 110 -4.57 -5.17 12.61
C VAL A 110 -5.48 -5.05 13.83
N LYS A 111 -4.99 -4.54 14.97
CA LYS A 111 -5.83 -4.29 16.15
C LYS A 111 -6.91 -3.23 15.91
N LYS A 112 -6.61 -2.22 15.09
CA LYS A 112 -7.55 -1.14 14.75
C LYS A 112 -8.52 -1.55 13.64
N SER A 113 -8.11 -2.47 12.76
CA SER A 113 -8.89 -2.94 11.63
C SER A 113 -9.89 -4.02 12.07
N THR A 114 -11.16 -3.81 11.79
CA THR A 114 -12.23 -4.78 12.07
C THR A 114 -12.26 -5.95 11.08
N THR A 115 -11.55 -5.84 9.95
CA THR A 115 -11.66 -6.75 8.80
C THR A 115 -10.32 -7.42 8.47
N HIS A 116 -9.90 -8.35 9.33
CA HIS A 116 -8.76 -9.27 9.11
C HIS A 116 -7.42 -8.61 8.73
N GLY A 117 -7.23 -7.31 9.02
CA GLY A 117 -6.01 -6.60 8.62
C GLY A 117 -5.89 -6.42 7.10
N LYS A 118 -7.02 -6.33 6.39
CA LYS A 118 -7.07 -5.98 4.96
C LYS A 118 -6.50 -4.57 4.74
N LEU A 119 -5.49 -4.47 3.88
CA LEU A 119 -4.82 -3.21 3.52
C LEU A 119 -5.30 -2.65 2.19
N ALA A 120 -5.42 -3.51 1.18
CA ALA A 120 -5.73 -3.08 -0.17
C ALA A 120 -6.37 -4.21 -0.98
N THR A 121 -7.00 -3.83 -2.08
CA THR A 121 -7.47 -4.76 -3.10
C THR A 121 -7.09 -4.26 -4.47
N ALA A 122 -6.83 -5.19 -5.38
CA ALA A 122 -6.60 -4.91 -6.78
C ALA A 122 -7.18 -6.05 -7.62
N SER A 123 -7.33 -5.83 -8.93
CA SER A 123 -7.88 -6.83 -9.85
C SER A 123 -6.82 -7.28 -10.84
N PHE A 124 -6.47 -8.55 -10.84
CA PHE A 124 -5.52 -9.18 -11.76
C PHE A 124 -6.25 -9.79 -12.95
N ASP A 125 -5.88 -9.39 -14.17
CA ASP A 125 -6.39 -10.02 -15.39
C ASP A 125 -5.70 -11.38 -15.62
N THR A 126 -6.47 -12.47 -15.46
CA THR A 126 -5.94 -13.84 -15.64
C THR A 126 -5.69 -14.20 -17.10
N SER A 127 -6.24 -13.41 -18.03
CA SER A 127 -6.13 -13.58 -19.48
C SER A 127 -5.10 -12.67 -20.15
N ALA A 128 -4.40 -11.84 -19.39
CA ALA A 128 -3.33 -10.99 -19.92
C ALA A 128 -2.25 -11.82 -20.63
N ASP A 129 -1.84 -11.36 -21.81
CA ASP A 129 -0.77 -11.99 -22.61
C ASP A 129 0.57 -11.99 -21.86
N ASP A 130 0.89 -10.87 -21.20
CA ASP A 130 2.04 -10.75 -20.29
C ASP A 130 1.59 -10.74 -18.83
N LYS A 131 1.52 -11.95 -18.26
CA LYS A 131 1.17 -12.14 -16.84
C LYS A 131 2.17 -11.50 -15.89
N GLN A 132 3.44 -11.35 -16.29
CA GLN A 132 4.45 -10.73 -15.44
C GLN A 132 4.21 -9.22 -15.37
N ALA A 133 3.98 -8.56 -16.51
CA ALA A 133 3.66 -7.14 -16.54
C ALA A 133 2.37 -6.82 -15.77
N GLU A 134 1.32 -7.64 -15.95
CA GLU A 134 0.06 -7.48 -15.21
C GLU A 134 0.26 -7.71 -13.70
N TYR A 135 1.09 -8.68 -13.32
CA TYR A 135 1.43 -8.91 -11.92
C TYR A 135 2.14 -7.72 -11.29
N GLU A 136 3.09 -7.11 -12.00
CA GLU A 136 3.79 -5.93 -11.52
C GLU A 136 2.89 -4.70 -11.42
N ARG A 137 1.95 -4.52 -12.36
CA ARG A 137 0.92 -3.50 -12.29
C ARG A 137 0.06 -3.66 -11.04
N VAL A 138 -0.42 -4.88 -10.78
CA VAL A 138 -1.23 -5.20 -9.59
C VAL A 138 -0.44 -4.98 -8.31
N LEU A 139 0.84 -5.37 -8.26
CA LEU A 139 1.68 -5.10 -7.08
C LEU A 139 1.86 -3.61 -6.82
N ALA A 140 2.05 -2.80 -7.85
CA ALA A 140 2.15 -1.34 -7.72
C ALA A 140 0.83 -0.74 -7.22
N GLU A 141 -0.30 -1.19 -7.75
CA GLU A 141 -1.64 -0.76 -7.30
C GLU A 141 -1.88 -1.11 -5.82
N LEU A 142 -1.54 -2.34 -5.41
CA LEU A 142 -1.63 -2.78 -4.01
C LEU A 142 -0.70 -1.99 -3.09
N GLU A 143 0.46 -1.56 -3.57
CA GLU A 143 1.38 -0.72 -2.82
C GLU A 143 0.80 0.69 -2.60
N GLU A 144 0.25 1.31 -3.64
CA GLU A 144 -0.35 2.65 -3.54
C GLU A 144 -1.58 2.66 -2.65
N GLU A 145 -2.51 1.73 -2.87
CA GLU A 145 -3.71 1.59 -2.03
C GLU A 145 -3.36 1.17 -0.60
N GLY A 146 -2.33 0.34 -0.43
CA GLY A 146 -1.82 -0.04 0.87
C GLY A 146 -1.25 1.15 1.65
N LYS A 147 -0.57 2.09 0.96
CA LYS A 147 -0.08 3.33 1.57
C LYS A 147 -1.25 4.19 2.05
N LYS A 148 -2.25 4.42 1.21
CA LYS A 148 -3.46 5.20 1.58
C LYS A 148 -4.19 4.64 2.79
N SER A 149 -4.25 3.31 2.92
CA SER A 149 -4.90 2.67 4.06
C SER A 149 -4.11 2.76 5.36
N LEU A 150 -2.82 3.09 5.29
CA LEU A 150 -1.91 3.14 6.43
C LEU A 150 -1.56 4.58 6.87
N GLY A 151 -1.78 5.59 6.02
CA GLY A 151 -1.49 7.00 6.30
C GLY A 151 -1.06 7.76 5.05
#